data_AF-A0A9N9Z7D1-F1
#
_entry.id   AF-A0A9N9Z7D1-F1
#
_cell.length_a   1.000
_cell.length_b   1.000
_cell.length_c   1.000
_cell.angle_alpha   90.00
_cell.angle_beta   90.00
_cell.angle_gamma   90.00
#
_symmetry.space_group_name_H-M   'P 1'
#
loop_
_entity.id
_entity.type
_entity.pdbx_description
1 polymer ?
#
loop_
_entity_poly.entity_id
_entity_poly.type
_entity_poly.pdbx_seq_one_letter_code
_entity_poly.pdbx_strand_id
1 'polypeptide(L)'
;MGCTSSTPSKGPGPKPAKVGVQDTKPPPAQKPPPLTSIPEDEVEWETNPSWSQIIQREWEAAVASGKETEFKSAFQDDAFVRVRMWLDEEHPACASAGTIEDMGKFEFPTSHGPCQLPARYFVTLDDDQTGLLYSLALVIAPPLKEEADQKLWLTAGSALNTPEIKGGQQATLRLLSLMQKGDVNVKHALVHIFMGSDMVTCKFDATTTEPTITMLSDSPSSEFKESNDELAENALEDGEEARGIFQPLMLRTVVQRVSLEYPNGTVWDEGEFSFSVGEEPYLHPTRLIVVRDPKKMHNTIDSAAFKMFIPGDDFETELTLMRNLSPDPELGGIVSATLVVGLAPNTLWPKCGAFIDGAVFKAADAALVEYAKKIYSTGQSYTFKAAVAMGADRKVYKVVGNSPDFPYKPKQVKDQPKPVASRESSEDDKRQYTSLEAFSVSIEEIKGEIPKETSGRGQPETTNDVVENPSLAEPAKDIIKHKPSDNDLTQTAQSTQILVA
;
A
#
# COMPACT_ATOMS: atom_id res chain seq x y z
N MET A 1 11.47 -68.83 30.25
CA MET A 1 10.24 -69.09 29.47
C MET A 1 9.82 -67.75 28.90
N GLY A 2 9.99 -67.38 27.63
CA GLY A 2 10.03 -68.12 26.38
C GLY A 2 9.03 -67.45 25.44
N CYS A 3 9.27 -66.18 25.08
CA CYS A 3 8.36 -65.38 24.24
C CYS A 3 8.58 -65.73 22.76
N THR A 4 7.57 -66.29 22.11
CA THR A 4 7.58 -66.59 20.67
C THR A 4 6.97 -65.47 19.86
N SER A 5 7.79 -64.98 18.93
CA SER A 5 7.45 -64.10 17.81
C SER A 5 6.53 -64.83 16.81
N SER A 6 5.47 -64.17 16.36
CA SER A 6 4.66 -64.60 15.21
C SER A 6 4.64 -63.50 14.15
N THR A 7 5.08 -63.87 12.95
CA THR A 7 5.20 -63.03 11.76
C THR A 7 3.92 -63.14 10.93
N PRO A 8 3.37 -62.04 10.35
CA PRO A 8 2.22 -62.15 9.46
C PRO A 8 2.63 -62.62 8.04
N SER A 9 1.83 -63.55 7.52
CA SER A 9 1.91 -64.14 6.19
C SER A 9 1.57 -63.12 5.08
N LYS A 10 2.46 -62.96 4.10
CA LYS A 10 2.26 -62.19 2.87
C LYS A 10 1.35 -62.95 1.89
N GLY A 11 0.17 -62.40 1.60
CA GLY A 11 -0.64 -62.76 0.45
C GLY A 11 -0.07 -62.20 -0.87
N PRO A 12 -0.45 -62.75 -2.03
CA PRO A 12 0.17 -62.45 -3.32
C PRO A 12 -0.29 -61.08 -3.85
N GLY A 13 0.66 -60.16 -3.99
CA GLY A 13 0.47 -58.87 -4.69
C GLY A 13 0.43 -59.04 -6.22
N PRO A 14 -0.15 -58.06 -6.93
CA PRO A 14 -0.34 -58.12 -8.38
C PRO A 14 1.00 -58.08 -9.13
N LYS A 15 1.09 -58.88 -10.19
CA LYS A 15 2.26 -58.94 -11.08
C LYS A 15 2.47 -57.58 -11.77
N PRO A 16 3.70 -57.01 -11.76
CA PRO A 16 4.00 -55.83 -12.56
C PRO A 16 4.00 -56.19 -14.05
N ALA A 17 3.35 -55.36 -14.85
CA ALA A 17 3.34 -55.46 -16.30
C ALA A 17 4.75 -55.28 -16.85
N LYS A 18 5.18 -56.19 -17.73
CA LYS A 18 6.38 -56.04 -18.56
C LYS A 18 6.20 -54.84 -19.48
N VAL A 19 6.80 -53.71 -19.14
CA VAL A 19 7.00 -52.59 -20.08
C VAL A 19 8.18 -52.97 -20.96
N GLY A 20 7.91 -53.11 -22.26
CA GLY A 20 8.93 -53.34 -23.28
C GLY A 20 9.87 -52.14 -23.37
N VAL A 21 11.17 -52.40 -23.24
CA VAL A 21 12.21 -51.42 -23.54
C VAL A 21 12.24 -51.23 -25.06
N GLN A 22 11.60 -50.16 -25.54
CA GLN A 22 11.84 -49.64 -26.89
C GLN A 22 13.03 -48.68 -26.80
N ASP A 23 14.10 -48.98 -27.54
CA ASP A 23 15.22 -48.07 -27.79
C ASP A 23 14.74 -46.85 -28.60
N THR A 24 14.13 -45.88 -27.94
CA THR A 24 13.86 -44.56 -28.52
C THR A 24 15.04 -43.65 -28.23
N LYS A 25 15.83 -43.41 -29.29
CA LYS A 25 16.84 -42.35 -29.37
C LYS A 25 16.23 -41.04 -28.83
N PRO A 26 16.89 -40.32 -27.90
CA PRO A 26 16.35 -39.08 -27.35
C PRO A 26 16.09 -38.12 -28.50
N PRO A 27 14.90 -37.49 -28.57
CA PRO A 27 14.62 -36.49 -29.59
C PRO A 27 15.67 -35.38 -29.48
N PRO A 28 16.16 -34.83 -30.60
CA PRO A 28 17.09 -33.72 -30.58
C PRO A 28 16.48 -32.61 -29.73
N ALA A 29 17.27 -32.06 -28.79
CA ALA A 29 16.86 -30.98 -27.91
C ALA A 29 16.16 -29.90 -28.76
N GLN A 30 14.84 -29.79 -28.59
CA GLN A 30 14.09 -28.73 -29.24
C GLN A 30 14.66 -27.43 -28.71
N LYS A 31 15.20 -26.60 -29.61
CA LYS A 31 15.53 -25.22 -29.29
C LYS A 31 14.28 -24.63 -28.60
N PRO A 32 14.41 -24.04 -27.39
CA PRO A 32 13.27 -23.40 -26.75
C PRO A 32 12.63 -22.45 -27.77
N PRO A 33 11.29 -22.38 -27.82
CA PRO A 33 10.61 -21.46 -28.72
C PRO A 33 11.22 -20.06 -28.50
N PRO A 34 11.47 -19.29 -29.57
CA PRO A 34 11.96 -17.93 -29.43
C PRO A 34 10.98 -17.22 -28.49
N LEU A 35 11.48 -16.85 -27.32
CA LEU A 35 10.79 -15.94 -26.41
C LEU A 35 10.46 -14.72 -27.27
N THR A 36 9.18 -14.44 -27.46
CA THR A 36 8.70 -13.17 -27.98
C THR A 36 9.32 -12.10 -27.07
N SER A 37 10.44 -11.55 -27.52
CA SER A 37 11.14 -10.47 -26.87
C SER A 37 10.21 -9.27 -26.93
N ILE A 38 9.88 -8.70 -25.77
CA ILE A 38 9.42 -7.32 -25.73
C ILE A 38 10.51 -6.52 -26.49
N PRO A 39 10.19 -5.88 -27.61
CA PRO A 39 11.16 -5.05 -28.31
C PRO A 39 11.69 -3.99 -27.33
N GLU A 40 13.01 -3.85 -27.22
CA GLU A 40 13.65 -2.80 -26.41
C GLU A 40 13.15 -1.39 -26.77
N ASP A 41 12.61 -1.25 -27.99
CA ASP A 41 11.99 -0.03 -28.52
C ASP A 41 10.66 0.35 -27.84
N GLU A 42 10.10 -0.48 -26.95
CA GLU A 42 8.80 -0.23 -26.30
C GLU A 42 8.88 0.48 -24.94
N VAL A 43 10.07 0.61 -24.33
CA VAL A 43 10.25 1.26 -23.02
C VAL A 43 11.16 2.48 -23.10
N GLU A 44 10.73 3.58 -22.48
CA GLU A 44 11.52 4.80 -22.36
C GLU A 44 12.34 4.77 -21.07
N TRP A 45 13.67 4.80 -21.21
CA TRP A 45 14.61 4.86 -20.09
C TRP A 45 14.98 6.30 -19.80
N GLU A 46 14.87 6.70 -18.54
CA GLU A 46 15.25 8.03 -18.09
C GLU A 46 16.29 7.96 -16.97
N THR A 47 17.09 9.02 -16.86
CA THR A 47 18.03 9.16 -15.74
C THR A 47 17.30 9.80 -14.56
N ASN A 48 17.41 9.20 -13.38
CA ASN A 48 16.86 9.78 -12.16
C ASN A 48 17.98 10.40 -11.30
N PRO A 49 18.02 11.74 -11.17
CA PRO A 49 19.10 12.43 -10.48
C PRO A 49 19.04 12.31 -8.94
N SER A 50 17.96 11.80 -8.35
CA SER A 50 17.83 11.68 -6.88
C SER A 50 18.96 10.83 -6.30
N TRP A 51 19.25 9.69 -6.94
CA TRP A 51 20.35 8.80 -6.55
C TRP A 51 21.71 9.50 -6.63
N SER A 52 21.99 10.18 -7.75
CA SER A 52 23.25 10.91 -7.92
C SER A 52 23.45 11.97 -6.85
N GLN A 53 22.39 12.67 -6.44
CA GLN A 53 22.45 13.66 -5.36
C GLN A 53 22.75 13.04 -3.99
N ILE A 54 22.20 11.85 -3.70
CA ILE A 54 22.48 11.11 -2.47
C ILE A 54 23.96 10.72 -2.43
N ILE A 55 24.45 10.03 -3.46
CA ILE A 55 25.84 9.57 -3.53
C ILE A 55 26.83 10.74 -3.50
N GLN A 56 26.53 11.82 -4.22
CA GLN A 56 27.38 13.02 -4.23
C GLN A 56 27.47 13.67 -2.84
N ARG A 57 26.35 13.78 -2.12
CA ARG A 57 26.33 14.34 -0.76
C ARG A 57 27.16 13.50 0.21
N GLU A 58 27.03 12.18 0.14
CA GLU A 58 27.79 11.26 0.98
C GLU A 58 29.28 11.31 0.68
N TRP A 59 29.64 11.37 -0.61
CA TRP A 59 31.01 11.56 -1.05
C TRP A 59 31.61 12.87 -0.54
N GLU A 60 30.90 13.99 -0.68
CA GLU A 60 31.33 15.31 -0.17
C GLU A 60 31.51 15.30 1.35
N ALA A 61 30.60 14.65 2.08
CA ALA A 61 30.72 14.48 3.53
C ALA A 61 31.96 13.65 3.92
N ALA A 62 32.26 12.59 3.16
CA ALA A 62 33.45 11.77 3.36
C ALA A 62 34.74 12.57 3.08
N VAL A 63 34.77 13.37 2.00
CA VAL A 63 35.88 14.29 1.69
C VAL A 63 36.08 15.32 2.80
N ALA A 64 35.01 16.00 3.22
CA ALA A 64 35.08 17.00 4.29
C ALA A 64 35.58 16.42 5.62
N SER A 65 35.32 15.14 5.86
CA SER A 65 35.73 14.41 7.07
C SER A 65 37.07 13.68 6.94
N GLY A 66 37.74 13.74 5.80
CA GLY A 66 38.99 13.01 5.53
C GLY A 66 38.84 11.47 5.47
N LYS A 67 37.62 10.97 5.20
CA LYS A 67 37.24 9.54 5.16
C LYS A 67 37.09 8.99 3.75
N GLU A 68 37.71 9.63 2.77
CA GLU A 68 37.60 9.26 1.35
C GLU A 68 37.97 7.81 1.07
N THR A 69 39.07 7.33 1.67
CA THR A 69 39.57 5.97 1.49
C THR A 69 38.60 4.93 2.06
N GLU A 70 38.01 5.23 3.23
CA GLU A 70 37.00 4.37 3.87
C GLU A 70 35.74 4.28 3.02
N PHE A 71 35.24 5.41 2.52
CA PHE A 71 34.10 5.44 1.61
C PHE A 71 34.36 4.59 0.36
N LYS A 72 35.53 4.75 -0.26
CA LYS A 72 35.91 4.02 -1.49
C LYS A 72 36.04 2.52 -1.26
N SER A 73 36.66 2.09 -0.17
CA SER A 73 36.85 0.67 0.12
C SER A 73 35.55 -0.03 0.47
N ALA A 74 34.61 0.66 1.11
CA ALA A 74 33.30 0.11 1.47
C ALA A 74 32.26 0.19 0.35
N PHE A 75 32.38 1.12 -0.60
CA PHE A 75 31.32 1.44 -1.56
C PHE A 75 30.72 0.23 -2.29
N GLN A 76 31.54 -0.70 -2.76
CA GLN A 76 31.05 -1.87 -3.50
C GLN A 76 30.14 -2.76 -2.65
N ASP A 77 30.49 -2.97 -1.39
CA ASP A 77 29.70 -3.78 -0.47
C ASP A 77 28.48 -3.00 0.05
N ASP A 78 28.66 -1.70 0.31
CA ASP A 78 27.62 -0.79 0.80
C ASP A 78 26.56 -0.44 -0.25
N ALA A 79 26.86 -0.50 -1.55
CA ALA A 79 25.94 -0.10 -2.61
C ALA A 79 24.61 -0.84 -2.52
N PHE A 80 24.64 -2.13 -2.20
CA PHE A 80 23.43 -2.95 -2.00
C PHE A 80 22.61 -2.49 -0.79
N VAL A 81 23.28 -2.12 0.31
CA VAL A 81 22.64 -1.61 1.53
C VAL A 81 22.02 -0.24 1.25
N ARG A 82 22.73 0.65 0.55
CA ARG A 82 22.24 1.99 0.19
C ARG A 82 21.02 1.93 -0.71
N VAL A 83 21.04 1.09 -1.74
CA VAL A 83 19.87 0.90 -2.60
C VAL A 83 18.71 0.29 -1.81
N ARG A 84 19.00 -0.64 -0.90
CA ARG A 84 17.96 -1.18 -0.03
C ARG A 84 17.30 -0.09 0.83
N MET A 85 18.09 0.77 1.46
CA MET A 85 17.58 1.90 2.24
C MET A 85 16.78 2.87 1.36
N TRP A 86 17.24 3.14 0.14
CA TRP A 86 16.50 3.97 -0.82
C TRP A 86 15.14 3.36 -1.16
N LEU A 87 15.07 2.05 -1.40
CA LEU A 87 13.80 1.34 -1.62
C LEU A 87 12.88 1.37 -0.39
N ASP A 88 13.46 1.31 0.82
CA ASP A 88 12.68 1.43 2.06
C ASP A 88 12.06 2.83 2.22
N GLU A 89 12.78 3.87 1.81
CA GLU A 89 12.29 5.26 1.81
C GLU A 89 11.21 5.50 0.74
N GLU A 90 11.37 4.93 -0.45
CA GLU A 90 10.40 5.05 -1.55
C GLU A 90 9.15 4.19 -1.33
N HIS A 91 9.29 3.05 -0.65
CA HIS A 91 8.21 2.09 -0.40
C HIS A 91 8.09 1.71 1.10
N PRO A 92 7.77 2.67 1.99
CA PRO A 92 7.81 2.46 3.45
C PRO A 92 6.80 1.41 3.94
N ALA A 93 5.65 1.28 3.28
CA ALA A 93 4.66 0.25 3.59
C ALA A 93 5.23 -1.16 3.29
N CYS A 94 5.88 -1.34 2.14
CA CYS A 94 6.52 -2.60 1.75
C CYS A 94 7.72 -2.93 2.64
N ALA A 95 8.51 -1.93 3.03
CA ALA A 95 9.60 -2.09 3.98
C ALA A 95 9.09 -2.61 5.35
N SER A 96 8.03 -1.99 5.86
CA SER A 96 7.40 -2.37 7.13
C SER A 96 6.78 -3.77 7.07
N ALA A 97 6.19 -4.14 5.92
CA ALA A 97 5.64 -5.46 5.68
C ALA A 97 6.70 -6.53 5.38
N GLY A 98 7.96 -6.15 5.17
CA GLY A 98 9.04 -7.06 4.80
C GLY A 98 8.92 -7.64 3.40
N THR A 99 8.21 -6.96 2.48
CA THR A 99 7.92 -7.44 1.11
C THR A 99 8.91 -6.94 0.05
N ILE A 100 10.00 -6.33 0.49
CA ILE A 100 11.14 -6.02 -0.37
C ILE A 100 12.17 -7.13 -0.18
N GLU A 101 12.55 -7.83 -1.24
CA GLU A 101 13.37 -9.05 -1.18
C GLU A 101 14.67 -8.90 -1.97
N ASP A 102 15.80 -9.35 -1.40
CA ASP A 102 17.08 -9.54 -2.12
C ASP A 102 17.05 -10.91 -2.81
N MET A 103 17.01 -10.92 -4.13
CA MET A 103 17.00 -12.14 -4.93
C MET A 103 18.39 -12.78 -5.08
N GLY A 104 19.40 -12.18 -4.47
CA GLY A 104 20.77 -12.65 -4.44
C GLY A 104 21.58 -12.20 -5.66
N LYS A 105 22.75 -12.84 -5.83
CA LYS A 105 23.68 -12.55 -6.91
C LYS A 105 23.07 -12.91 -8.25
N PHE A 106 23.25 -12.04 -9.24
CA PHE A 106 22.74 -12.26 -10.58
C PHE A 106 23.83 -12.06 -11.64
N GLU A 107 23.89 -12.99 -12.58
CA GLU A 107 24.78 -12.93 -13.74
C GLU A 107 23.96 -12.61 -14.99
N PHE A 108 24.41 -11.64 -15.77
CA PHE A 108 23.75 -11.24 -17.01
C PHE A 108 24.76 -10.94 -18.12
N PRO A 109 24.38 -11.13 -19.40
CA PRO A 109 25.24 -10.83 -20.52
C PRO A 109 25.36 -9.31 -20.76
N THR A 110 26.55 -8.87 -21.15
CA THR A 110 26.85 -7.55 -21.71
C THR A 110 27.42 -7.70 -23.12
N SER A 111 27.69 -6.59 -23.81
CA SER A 111 28.32 -6.61 -25.14
C SER A 111 29.76 -7.16 -25.14
N HIS A 112 30.38 -7.32 -23.97
CA HIS A 112 31.74 -7.85 -23.81
C HIS A 112 31.81 -9.25 -23.20
N GLY A 113 30.66 -9.89 -22.94
CA GLY A 113 30.57 -11.19 -22.27
C GLY A 113 29.72 -11.10 -20.99
N PRO A 114 29.80 -12.08 -20.09
CA PRO A 114 29.11 -12.00 -18.80
C PRO A 114 29.57 -10.78 -17.99
N CYS A 115 28.65 -10.08 -17.32
CA CYS A 115 28.98 -9.00 -16.40
C CYS A 115 29.96 -9.51 -15.35
N GLN A 116 31.09 -8.81 -15.20
CA GLN A 116 32.15 -9.18 -14.24
C GLN A 116 32.03 -8.42 -12.91
N LEU A 117 31.08 -7.49 -12.81
CA LEU A 117 30.84 -6.72 -11.60
C LEU A 117 29.83 -7.43 -10.71
N PRO A 118 29.97 -7.33 -9.37
CA PRO A 118 28.95 -7.79 -8.46
C PRO A 118 27.60 -7.12 -8.77
N ALA A 119 26.57 -7.93 -8.96
CA ALA A 119 25.23 -7.45 -9.21
C ALA A 119 24.16 -8.24 -8.45
N ARG A 120 23.09 -7.55 -8.04
CA ARG A 120 21.95 -8.14 -7.32
C ARG A 120 20.63 -7.51 -7.75
N TYR A 121 19.56 -8.30 -7.64
CA TYR A 121 18.20 -7.78 -7.77
C TYR A 121 17.54 -7.59 -6.42
N PHE A 122 16.79 -6.50 -6.31
CA PHE A 122 15.79 -6.30 -5.29
C PHE A 122 14.41 -6.25 -5.94
N VAL A 123 13.46 -6.93 -5.32
CA VAL A 123 12.06 -7.00 -5.77
C VAL A 123 11.21 -6.37 -4.69
N THR A 124 10.43 -5.36 -5.02
CA THR A 124 9.49 -4.70 -4.10
C THR A 124 8.07 -5.16 -4.43
N LEU A 125 7.59 -6.14 -3.68
CA LEU A 125 6.22 -6.64 -3.77
C LEU A 125 5.30 -5.80 -2.91
N ASP A 126 4.03 -5.78 -3.30
CA ASP A 126 3.01 -5.05 -2.58
C ASP A 126 2.84 -5.55 -1.13
N ASP A 127 2.62 -4.62 -0.22
CA ASP A 127 2.52 -4.83 1.24
C ASP A 127 1.32 -5.70 1.66
N ASP A 128 0.30 -5.80 0.81
CA ASP A 128 -0.88 -6.64 1.04
C ASP A 128 -0.75 -8.04 0.37
N GLN A 129 0.43 -8.37 -0.19
CA GLN A 129 0.75 -9.66 -0.83
C GLN A 129 -0.25 -10.07 -1.93
N THR A 130 -0.78 -9.11 -2.67
CA THR A 130 -1.71 -9.35 -3.78
C THR A 130 -1.02 -9.90 -5.04
N GLY A 131 0.31 -10.01 -5.03
CA GLY A 131 1.10 -10.46 -6.17
C GLY A 131 1.39 -9.32 -7.15
N LEU A 132 1.26 -8.06 -6.72
CA LEU A 132 1.60 -6.89 -7.51
C LEU A 132 3.05 -6.49 -7.25
N LEU A 133 3.78 -6.24 -8.33
CA LEU A 133 5.16 -5.76 -8.29
C LEU A 133 5.19 -4.23 -8.43
N TYR A 134 5.69 -3.53 -7.41
CA TYR A 134 5.90 -2.09 -7.49
C TYR A 134 7.21 -1.74 -8.18
N SER A 135 8.31 -2.41 -7.81
CA SER A 135 9.61 -2.13 -8.41
C SER A 135 10.53 -3.34 -8.50
N LEU A 136 11.33 -3.37 -9.57
CA LEU A 136 12.47 -4.27 -9.75
C LEU A 136 13.72 -3.41 -9.85
N ALA A 137 14.62 -3.54 -8.88
CA ALA A 137 15.89 -2.82 -8.86
C ALA A 137 17.07 -3.76 -9.15
N LEU A 138 17.90 -3.41 -10.12
CA LEU A 138 19.20 -4.03 -10.37
C LEU A 138 20.30 -3.12 -9.84
N VAL A 139 21.13 -3.65 -8.95
CA VAL A 139 22.30 -2.92 -8.44
C VAL A 139 23.54 -3.54 -9.04
N ILE A 140 24.36 -2.73 -9.71
CA ILE A 140 25.66 -3.11 -10.27
C ILE A 140 26.71 -2.32 -9.50
N ALA A 141 27.55 -3.00 -8.72
CA ALA A 141 28.45 -2.36 -7.78
C ALA A 141 29.91 -2.36 -8.28
N PRO A 142 30.35 -1.32 -9.03
CA PRO A 142 31.74 -1.22 -9.47
C PRO A 142 32.66 -0.91 -8.27
N PRO A 143 33.90 -1.47 -8.25
CA PRO A 143 34.88 -1.11 -7.23
C PRO A 143 35.44 0.30 -7.50
N LEU A 144 35.55 1.13 -6.46
CA LEU A 144 36.15 2.47 -6.54
C LEU A 144 37.68 2.42 -6.31
N LYS A 145 38.43 1.75 -7.20
CA LYS A 145 39.90 1.55 -7.07
C LYS A 145 40.71 2.84 -7.27
N GLU A 146 41.86 2.99 -6.61
CA GLU A 146 42.74 4.20 -6.56
C GLU A 146 43.21 4.87 -7.87
N GLU A 147 42.88 4.36 -9.06
CA GLU A 147 43.32 4.93 -10.35
C GLU A 147 42.26 5.85 -11.02
N ALA A 148 42.59 6.39 -12.21
CA ALA A 148 41.85 7.40 -12.97
C ALA A 148 40.32 7.17 -13.11
N ASP A 149 39.86 5.92 -12.94
CA ASP A 149 38.45 5.51 -13.00
C ASP A 149 37.62 5.90 -11.76
N GLN A 150 38.22 6.38 -10.65
CA GLN A 150 37.47 6.79 -9.44
C GLN A 150 36.52 7.94 -9.68
N LYS A 151 36.98 8.94 -10.43
CA LYS A 151 36.14 10.07 -10.79
C LYS A 151 35.06 9.65 -11.76
N LEU A 152 35.26 8.59 -12.55
CA LEU A 152 34.27 8.12 -13.50
C LEU A 152 33.01 7.71 -12.73
N TRP A 153 33.06 6.68 -11.90
CA TRP A 153 31.86 6.09 -11.28
C TRP A 153 31.12 6.95 -10.25
N LEU A 154 31.78 7.96 -9.68
CA LEU A 154 31.15 8.94 -8.80
C LEU A 154 30.65 10.18 -9.55
N THR A 155 31.06 10.40 -10.79
CA THR A 155 30.54 11.50 -11.62
C THR A 155 29.23 11.08 -12.25
N ALA A 156 28.18 11.88 -12.02
CA ALA A 156 26.87 11.68 -12.65
C ALA A 156 26.99 11.65 -14.18
N GLY A 157 26.31 10.69 -14.79
CA GLY A 157 26.25 10.44 -16.22
C GLY A 157 27.31 9.47 -16.75
N SER A 158 28.27 9.07 -15.92
CA SER A 158 29.44 8.28 -16.34
C SER A 158 29.11 6.83 -16.71
N ALA A 159 28.17 6.20 -15.99
CA ALA A 159 27.83 4.80 -16.14
C ALA A 159 26.71 4.57 -17.18
N LEU A 160 25.95 5.62 -17.53
CA LEU A 160 24.74 5.53 -18.36
C LEU A 160 24.95 4.82 -19.71
N ASN A 161 26.13 4.91 -20.29
CA ASN A 161 26.44 4.34 -21.60
C ASN A 161 27.26 3.04 -21.54
N THR A 162 27.46 2.50 -20.35
CA THR A 162 28.27 1.28 -20.16
C THR A 162 27.58 0.03 -20.71
N PRO A 163 28.36 -0.99 -21.13
CA PRO A 163 27.85 -2.32 -21.45
C PRO A 163 27.02 -2.94 -20.32
N GLU A 164 27.38 -2.66 -19.07
CA GLU A 164 26.73 -3.19 -17.87
C GLU A 164 25.33 -2.61 -17.66
N ILE A 165 25.15 -1.28 -17.77
CA ILE A 165 23.80 -0.69 -17.73
C ILE A 165 22.93 -1.25 -18.87
N LYS A 166 23.44 -1.28 -20.10
CA LYS A 166 22.68 -1.79 -21.26
C LYS A 166 22.30 -3.26 -21.12
N GLY A 167 23.25 -4.11 -20.71
CA GLY A 167 22.98 -5.52 -20.42
C GLY A 167 21.98 -5.69 -19.27
N GLY A 168 22.06 -4.82 -18.26
CA GLY A 168 21.13 -4.76 -17.14
C GLY A 168 19.70 -4.43 -17.58
N GLN A 169 19.54 -3.45 -18.48
CA GLN A 169 18.24 -3.06 -19.05
C GLN A 169 17.57 -4.24 -19.76
N GLN A 170 18.31 -4.98 -20.57
CA GLN A 170 17.78 -6.16 -21.26
C GLN A 170 17.42 -7.28 -20.28
N ALA A 171 18.27 -7.49 -19.26
CA ALA A 171 18.09 -8.56 -18.29
C ALA A 171 16.89 -8.32 -17.37
N THR A 172 16.68 -7.08 -16.89
CA THR A 172 15.56 -6.70 -16.03
C THR A 172 14.23 -6.85 -16.77
N LEU A 173 14.12 -6.34 -17.99
CA LEU A 173 12.90 -6.45 -18.81
C LEU A 173 12.55 -7.91 -19.11
N ARG A 174 13.57 -8.74 -19.37
CA ARG A 174 13.38 -10.18 -19.56
C ARG A 174 12.90 -10.87 -18.28
N LEU A 175 13.45 -10.49 -17.12
CA LEU A 175 13.02 -11.03 -15.83
C LEU A 175 11.56 -10.67 -15.55
N LEU A 176 11.15 -9.43 -15.79
CA LEU A 176 9.75 -9.01 -15.67
C LEU A 176 8.83 -9.77 -16.61
N SER A 177 9.25 -9.99 -17.86
CA SER A 177 8.50 -10.82 -18.81
C SER A 177 8.31 -12.25 -18.32
N LEU A 178 9.28 -12.80 -17.57
CA LEU A 178 9.17 -14.13 -16.96
C LEU A 178 8.26 -14.11 -15.73
N MET A 179 8.36 -13.08 -14.89
CA MET A 179 7.46 -12.88 -13.74
C MET A 179 6.00 -12.73 -14.19
N GLN A 180 5.75 -11.97 -15.25
CA GLN A 180 4.41 -11.82 -15.84
C GLN A 180 3.82 -13.15 -16.32
N LYS A 181 4.66 -14.06 -16.86
CA LYS A 181 4.25 -15.42 -17.25
C LYS A 181 4.01 -16.34 -16.05
N GLY A 182 4.56 -15.99 -14.89
CA GLY A 182 4.35 -16.67 -13.62
C GLY A 182 3.25 -16.04 -12.77
N ASP A 183 2.29 -15.37 -13.40
CA ASP A 183 1.12 -14.72 -12.78
C ASP A 183 1.42 -13.56 -11.82
N VAL A 184 2.63 -12.97 -11.86
CA VAL A 184 2.93 -11.72 -11.13
C VAL A 184 2.37 -10.53 -11.91
N ASN A 185 1.65 -9.64 -11.24
CA ASN A 185 1.16 -8.41 -11.87
C ASN A 185 2.26 -7.35 -11.92
N VAL A 186 2.87 -7.20 -13.10
CA VAL A 186 3.96 -6.25 -13.37
C VAL A 186 3.52 -5.01 -14.15
N LYS A 187 2.21 -4.81 -14.37
CA LYS A 187 1.69 -3.72 -15.23
C LYS A 187 2.12 -2.32 -14.79
N HIS A 188 2.29 -2.14 -13.48
CA HIS A 188 2.66 -0.87 -12.86
C HIS A 188 4.11 -0.86 -12.35
N ALA A 189 4.90 -1.88 -12.70
CA ALA A 189 6.25 -2.05 -12.16
C ALA A 189 7.21 -0.98 -12.72
N LEU A 190 7.96 -0.37 -11.81
CA LEU A 190 9.13 0.45 -12.12
C LEU A 190 10.39 -0.40 -12.16
N VAL A 191 11.31 -0.08 -13.06
CA VAL A 191 12.57 -0.79 -13.21
C VAL A 191 13.70 0.17 -12.93
N HIS A 192 14.41 -0.03 -11.82
CA HIS A 192 15.57 0.80 -11.46
C HIS A 192 16.86 0.05 -11.75
N ILE A 193 17.86 0.73 -12.32
CA ILE A 193 19.20 0.17 -12.46
C ILE A 193 20.20 1.17 -11.90
N PHE A 194 20.90 0.75 -10.87
CA PHE A 194 21.89 1.52 -10.14
C PHE A 194 23.29 1.09 -10.53
N MET A 195 24.16 2.04 -10.86
CA MET A 195 25.58 1.79 -11.04
C MET A 195 26.41 3.02 -10.69
N GLY A 196 27.26 2.90 -9.67
CA GLY A 196 28.01 4.05 -9.16
C GLY A 196 27.04 5.14 -8.66
N SER A 197 27.23 6.38 -9.09
CA SER A 197 26.32 7.50 -8.81
C SER A 197 25.15 7.64 -9.79
N ASP A 198 25.01 6.74 -10.76
CA ASP A 198 23.92 6.81 -11.73
C ASP A 198 22.77 5.85 -11.41
N MET A 199 21.55 6.32 -11.66
CA MET A 199 20.35 5.50 -11.71
C MET A 199 19.62 5.78 -13.02
N VAL A 200 19.35 4.72 -13.79
CA VAL A 200 18.35 4.77 -14.85
C VAL A 200 17.08 4.11 -14.38
N THR A 201 15.95 4.58 -14.86
CA THR A 201 14.67 3.98 -14.55
C THR A 201 13.75 4.00 -15.76
N CYS A 202 12.95 2.95 -15.91
CA CYS A 202 11.85 2.93 -16.85
C CYS A 202 10.60 2.38 -16.18
N LYS A 203 9.48 2.56 -16.86
CA LYS A 203 8.23 1.88 -16.55
C LYS A 203 8.10 0.67 -17.46
N PHE A 204 7.75 -0.49 -16.90
CA PHE A 204 7.71 -1.73 -17.69
C PHE A 204 6.63 -1.71 -18.78
N ASP A 205 5.41 -1.31 -18.42
CA ASP A 205 4.32 -1.11 -19.38
C ASP A 205 3.87 0.36 -19.34
N ALA A 206 4.51 1.18 -20.16
CA ALA A 206 4.18 2.59 -20.29
C ALA A 206 2.74 2.82 -20.81
N THR A 207 2.18 1.86 -21.56
CA THR A 207 0.89 1.96 -22.23
C THR A 207 -0.31 1.69 -21.33
N THR A 208 -0.10 1.11 -20.15
CA THR A 208 -1.19 0.86 -19.21
C THR A 208 -1.82 2.19 -18.76
N THR A 209 -3.07 2.42 -19.17
CA THR A 209 -3.88 3.59 -18.82
C THR A 209 -4.96 3.28 -17.78
N GLU A 210 -5.15 2.02 -17.38
CA GLU A 210 -6.13 1.64 -16.37
C GLU A 210 -5.42 1.25 -15.08
N PRO A 211 -6.01 1.54 -13.90
CA PRO A 211 -5.47 1.07 -12.64
C PRO A 211 -5.73 -0.43 -12.48
N THR A 212 -4.82 -1.14 -11.83
CA THR A 212 -5.11 -2.43 -11.22
C THR A 212 -5.95 -2.19 -9.96
N ILE A 213 -7.10 -2.84 -9.88
CA ILE A 213 -7.96 -2.85 -8.70
C ILE A 213 -8.04 -4.29 -8.20
N THR A 214 -7.36 -4.57 -7.09
CA THR A 214 -7.32 -5.90 -6.51
C THR A 214 -8.10 -5.94 -5.21
N MET A 215 -9.00 -6.91 -5.06
CA MET A 215 -9.71 -7.14 -3.81
C MET A 215 -8.73 -7.69 -2.77
N LEU A 216 -8.70 -7.09 -1.59
CA LEU A 216 -7.94 -7.59 -0.45
C LEU A 216 -8.75 -8.65 0.29
N SER A 217 -8.08 -9.66 0.84
CA SER A 217 -8.71 -10.63 1.72
C SER A 217 -9.01 -9.99 3.08
N ASP A 218 -10.08 -9.21 3.15
CA ASP A 218 -10.56 -8.57 4.37
C ASP A 218 -11.77 -9.34 4.90
N SER A 219 -11.52 -10.54 5.41
CA SER A 219 -12.57 -11.28 6.13
C SER A 219 -12.60 -10.80 7.57
N PRO A 220 -13.78 -10.50 8.14
CA PRO A 220 -13.88 -10.19 9.56
C PRO A 220 -13.30 -11.34 10.38
N SER A 221 -12.61 -11.01 11.48
CA SER A 221 -12.11 -12.03 12.38
C SER A 221 -13.26 -12.83 12.98
N SER A 222 -12.99 -14.07 13.38
CA SER A 222 -14.00 -14.94 14.01
C SER A 222 -14.56 -14.28 15.27
N GLU A 223 -13.70 -13.61 16.05
CA GLU A 223 -14.08 -12.90 17.28
C GLU A 223 -15.00 -11.72 16.98
N PHE A 224 -14.69 -10.92 15.96
CA PHE A 224 -15.56 -9.81 15.54
C PHE A 224 -16.91 -10.35 15.07
N LYS A 225 -16.91 -11.42 14.29
CA LYS A 225 -18.14 -12.04 13.80
C LYS A 225 -19.01 -12.53 14.94
N GLU A 226 -18.45 -13.28 15.88
CA GLU A 226 -19.16 -13.80 17.06
C GLU A 226 -19.74 -12.66 17.90
N SER A 227 -18.93 -11.63 18.20
CA SER A 227 -19.38 -10.47 18.97
C SER A 227 -20.47 -9.68 18.26
N ASN A 228 -20.35 -9.44 16.95
CA ASN A 228 -21.38 -8.73 16.18
C ASN A 228 -22.68 -9.54 16.09
N ASP A 229 -22.59 -10.86 15.93
CA ASP A 229 -23.77 -11.72 15.83
C ASP A 229 -24.49 -11.83 17.19
N GLU A 230 -23.77 -11.80 18.32
CA GLU A 230 -24.35 -11.69 19.67
C GLU A 230 -25.07 -10.35 19.87
N LEU A 231 -24.44 -9.23 19.46
CA LEU A 231 -25.09 -7.91 19.47
C LEU A 231 -26.35 -7.89 18.60
N ALA A 232 -26.32 -8.59 17.46
CA ALA A 232 -27.49 -8.72 16.60
C ALA A 232 -28.63 -9.49 17.26
N GLU A 233 -28.32 -10.50 18.08
CA GLU A 233 -29.32 -11.25 18.85
C GLU A 233 -29.89 -10.43 20.00
N ASN A 234 -29.05 -9.74 20.77
CA ASN A 234 -29.49 -8.86 21.85
C ASN A 234 -30.37 -7.70 21.32
N ALA A 235 -29.99 -7.12 20.18
CA ALA A 235 -30.78 -6.05 19.55
C ALA A 235 -32.21 -6.50 19.14
N LEU A 236 -32.41 -7.79 18.87
CA LEU A 236 -33.75 -8.34 18.61
C LEU A 236 -34.58 -8.43 19.90
N GLU A 237 -33.95 -8.66 21.05
CA GLU A 237 -34.59 -8.68 22.36
C GLU A 237 -34.96 -7.26 22.83
N ASP A 238 -34.06 -6.29 22.60
CA ASP A 238 -34.23 -4.87 22.98
C ASP A 238 -35.23 -4.12 22.08
N GLY A 239 -35.48 -4.63 20.87
CA GLY A 239 -36.55 -4.17 19.98
C GLY A 239 -36.41 -2.70 19.57
N GLU A 240 -37.32 -1.84 20.04
CA GLU A 240 -37.35 -0.42 19.68
C GLU A 240 -36.16 0.37 20.25
N GLU A 241 -35.57 -0.06 21.38
CA GLU A 241 -34.44 0.63 21.99
C GLU A 241 -33.16 0.53 21.13
N ALA A 242 -32.98 -0.58 20.42
CA ALA A 242 -31.87 -0.78 19.50
C ALA A 242 -32.06 -0.06 18.14
N ARG A 243 -33.28 0.39 17.82
CA ARG A 243 -33.59 0.95 16.50
C ARG A 243 -32.88 2.30 16.30
N GLY A 244 -32.18 2.42 15.17
CA GLY A 244 -31.54 3.68 14.76
C GLY A 244 -30.18 3.95 15.39
N ILE A 245 -29.68 3.08 16.26
CA ILE A 245 -28.35 3.20 16.88
C ILE A 245 -27.24 2.66 15.95
N PHE A 246 -27.54 1.61 15.18
CA PHE A 246 -26.53 0.93 14.37
C PHE A 246 -25.87 1.82 13.30
N GLN A 247 -26.65 2.58 12.54
CA GLN A 247 -26.11 3.41 11.45
C GLN A 247 -25.11 4.49 11.92
N PRO A 248 -25.41 5.28 12.98
CA PRO A 248 -24.42 6.21 13.53
C PRO A 248 -23.14 5.51 13.99
N LEU A 249 -23.28 4.36 14.69
CA LEU A 249 -22.14 3.58 15.15
C LEU A 249 -21.28 3.08 13.99
N MET A 250 -21.90 2.53 12.95
CA MET A 250 -21.19 2.08 11.75
C MET A 250 -20.38 3.22 11.11
N LEU A 251 -20.96 4.40 10.95
CA LEU A 251 -20.25 5.56 10.41
C LEU A 251 -19.07 5.98 11.30
N ARG A 252 -19.28 6.04 12.62
CA ARG A 252 -18.21 6.34 13.59
C ARG A 252 -17.09 5.31 13.53
N THR A 253 -17.42 4.02 13.49
CA THR A 253 -16.44 2.93 13.40
C THR A 253 -15.62 3.03 12.12
N VAL A 254 -16.24 3.36 10.99
CA VAL A 254 -15.52 3.61 9.73
C VAL A 254 -14.56 4.78 9.88
N VAL A 255 -15.03 5.93 10.39
CA VAL A 255 -14.19 7.12 10.58
C VAL A 255 -13.04 6.85 11.54
N GLN A 256 -13.30 6.17 12.66
CA GLN A 256 -12.27 5.79 13.63
C GLN A 256 -11.23 4.88 13.00
N ARG A 257 -11.66 3.84 12.27
CA ARG A 257 -10.75 2.90 11.61
C ARG A 257 -9.83 3.62 10.64
N VAL A 258 -10.38 4.45 9.75
CA VAL A 258 -9.55 5.14 8.76
C VAL A 258 -8.64 6.19 9.39
N SER A 259 -9.03 6.83 10.50
CA SER A 259 -8.14 7.71 11.29
C SER A 259 -6.95 6.96 11.89
N LEU A 260 -7.16 5.72 12.36
CA LEU A 260 -6.10 4.88 12.93
C LEU A 260 -5.16 4.32 11.84
N GLU A 261 -5.73 3.89 10.71
CA GLU A 261 -4.95 3.38 9.56
C GLU A 261 -4.08 4.47 8.92
N TYR A 262 -4.54 5.73 8.96
CA TYR A 262 -3.89 6.88 8.32
C TYR A 262 -3.70 8.02 9.32
N PRO A 263 -2.77 7.89 10.30
CA PRO A 263 -2.62 8.86 11.39
C PRO A 263 -2.14 10.25 10.93
N ASN A 264 -1.51 10.33 9.75
CA ASN A 264 -1.10 11.60 9.13
C ASN A 264 -2.12 12.12 8.11
N GLY A 265 -3.23 11.41 7.93
CA GLY A 265 -4.29 11.74 7.01
C GLY A 265 -5.37 12.60 7.67
N THR A 266 -6.12 13.30 6.84
CA THR A 266 -7.34 14.01 7.25
C THR A 266 -8.55 13.26 6.72
N VAL A 267 -9.55 13.01 7.55
CA VAL A 267 -10.78 12.29 7.16
C VAL A 267 -11.83 13.29 6.72
N TRP A 268 -12.38 13.10 5.52
CA TRP A 268 -13.35 13.97 4.88
C TRP A 268 -14.64 13.22 4.57
N ASP A 269 -15.75 13.90 4.79
CA ASP A 269 -17.07 13.50 4.32
C ASP A 269 -17.37 14.26 3.02
N GLU A 270 -17.25 13.56 1.90
CA GLU A 270 -17.47 14.08 0.53
C GLU A 270 -18.97 14.21 0.19
N GLY A 271 -19.85 13.89 1.14
CA GLY A 271 -21.28 14.06 0.96
C GLY A 271 -22.01 12.76 0.59
N GLU A 272 -23.23 12.94 0.08
CA GLU A 272 -24.05 11.84 -0.41
C GLU A 272 -23.44 11.19 -1.65
N PHE A 273 -23.43 9.87 -1.66
CA PHE A 273 -23.01 9.06 -2.79
C PHE A 273 -24.20 8.28 -3.34
N SER A 274 -24.62 8.64 -4.54
CA SER A 274 -25.77 8.00 -5.21
C SER A 274 -25.33 6.85 -6.10
N PHE A 275 -26.07 5.75 -6.06
CA PHE A 275 -25.94 4.62 -6.98
C PHE A 275 -27.30 3.96 -7.21
N SER A 276 -27.40 3.09 -8.21
CA SER A 276 -28.64 2.40 -8.58
C SER A 276 -28.54 0.89 -8.37
N VAL A 277 -29.64 0.26 -7.97
CA VAL A 277 -29.79 -1.20 -7.85
C VAL A 277 -30.68 -1.67 -8.99
N GLY A 278 -30.08 -2.21 -10.04
CA GLY A 278 -30.79 -2.39 -11.31
C GLY A 278 -31.04 -1.03 -11.96
N GLU A 279 -32.30 -0.73 -12.26
CA GLU A 279 -32.70 0.55 -12.87
C GLU A 279 -33.13 1.60 -11.84
N GLU A 280 -33.34 1.20 -10.58
CA GLU A 280 -33.88 2.06 -9.54
C GLU A 280 -32.77 2.70 -8.71
N PRO A 281 -32.86 4.00 -8.36
CA PRO A 281 -31.91 4.63 -7.44
C PRO A 281 -32.02 4.01 -6.05
N TYR A 282 -30.88 3.83 -5.38
CA TYR A 282 -30.88 3.38 -4.00
C TYR A 282 -31.49 4.45 -3.09
N LEU A 283 -32.46 4.05 -2.26
CA LEU A 283 -33.31 4.99 -1.53
C LEU A 283 -32.75 5.39 -0.15
N HIS A 284 -31.71 4.72 0.32
CA HIS A 284 -31.15 4.97 1.65
C HIS A 284 -29.86 5.80 1.56
N PRO A 285 -29.67 6.74 2.51
CA PRO A 285 -28.59 7.71 2.47
C PRO A 285 -27.24 7.00 2.58
N THR A 286 -26.38 7.24 1.60
CA THR A 286 -25.06 6.61 1.49
C THR A 286 -24.01 7.71 1.47
N ARG A 287 -22.90 7.55 2.19
CA ARG A 287 -21.86 8.57 2.34
C ARG A 287 -20.53 8.09 1.80
N LEU A 288 -19.79 8.99 1.17
CA LEU A 288 -18.42 8.75 0.78
C LEU A 288 -17.47 9.41 1.78
N ILE A 289 -16.70 8.59 2.49
CA ILE A 289 -15.68 9.04 3.43
C ILE A 289 -14.32 8.85 2.78
N VAL A 290 -13.53 9.91 2.64
CA VAL A 290 -12.18 9.83 2.05
C VAL A 290 -11.12 10.26 3.06
N VAL A 291 -9.95 9.66 2.98
CA VAL A 291 -8.76 10.14 3.69
C VAL A 291 -7.82 10.80 2.71
N ARG A 292 -7.37 12.01 3.03
CA ARG A 292 -6.41 12.76 2.22
C ARG A 292 -5.10 12.92 2.97
N ASP A 293 -3.99 12.68 2.28
CA ASP A 293 -2.64 13.04 2.72
C ASP A 293 -2.39 14.51 2.37
N PRO A 294 -2.29 15.43 3.36
CA PRO A 294 -2.09 16.85 3.10
C PRO A 294 -0.86 17.16 2.25
N LYS A 295 0.18 16.31 2.28
CA LYS A 295 1.40 16.50 1.50
C LYS A 295 1.21 16.19 0.01
N LYS A 296 0.13 15.48 -0.34
CA LYS A 296 -0.20 15.06 -1.70
C LYS A 296 -1.40 15.81 -2.29
N MET A 297 -1.97 16.75 -1.55
CA MET A 297 -3.06 17.59 -2.04
C MET A 297 -2.54 18.67 -2.99
N HIS A 298 -3.31 18.96 -4.04
CA HIS A 298 -2.93 19.95 -5.05
C HIS A 298 -3.27 21.38 -4.62
N ASN A 299 -4.34 21.56 -3.84
CA ASN A 299 -4.88 22.85 -3.45
C ASN A 299 -5.25 22.88 -1.95
N THR A 300 -5.17 24.07 -1.35
CA THR A 300 -5.73 24.34 -0.01
C THR A 300 -7.24 24.53 -0.10
N ILE A 301 -7.97 24.01 0.88
CA ILE A 301 -9.44 23.97 0.88
C ILE A 301 -10.00 24.90 1.95
N ASP A 302 -11.10 25.57 1.62
CA ASP A 302 -11.99 26.11 2.65
C ASP A 302 -12.80 24.95 3.23
N SER A 303 -12.50 24.58 4.47
CA SER A 303 -13.05 23.38 5.11
C SER A 303 -13.57 23.69 6.49
N ALA A 304 -14.67 23.04 6.88
CA ALA A 304 -15.10 23.02 8.26
C ALA A 304 -14.73 21.68 8.90
N ALA A 305 -14.22 21.76 10.13
CA ALA A 305 -13.96 20.60 10.97
C ALA A 305 -15.16 20.38 11.90
N PHE A 306 -15.62 19.14 11.97
CA PHE A 306 -16.74 18.74 12.79
C PHE A 306 -16.30 17.66 13.78
N LYS A 307 -16.71 17.81 15.04
CA LYS A 307 -16.63 16.73 16.02
C LYS A 307 -17.84 15.83 15.84
N MET A 308 -17.61 14.52 15.70
CA MET A 308 -18.70 13.54 15.63
C MET A 308 -19.11 13.04 17.01
N PHE A 309 -20.40 13.15 17.33
CA PHE A 309 -20.98 12.61 18.55
C PHE A 309 -22.11 11.63 18.21
N ILE A 310 -22.13 10.51 18.94
CA ILE A 310 -23.26 9.58 18.93
C ILE A 310 -24.03 9.79 20.24
N PRO A 311 -25.35 10.04 20.17
CA PRO A 311 -26.17 10.14 21.38
C PRO A 311 -26.09 8.87 22.24
N GLY A 312 -25.85 9.04 23.54
CA GLY A 312 -25.81 7.92 24.51
C GLY A 312 -24.48 7.18 24.59
N ASP A 313 -23.45 7.69 23.91
CA ASP A 313 -22.14 7.07 23.83
C ASP A 313 -21.11 7.88 24.64
N ASP A 314 -20.51 7.24 25.66
CA ASP A 314 -19.54 7.85 26.58
C ASP A 314 -18.07 7.73 26.10
N PHE A 315 -17.83 7.31 24.84
CA PHE A 315 -16.45 7.14 24.36
C PHE A 315 -15.62 8.43 24.46
N GLU A 316 -14.43 8.31 25.07
CA GLU A 316 -13.48 9.41 25.25
C GLU A 316 -12.83 9.89 23.93
N THR A 317 -12.86 9.09 22.87
CA THR A 317 -12.16 9.41 21.62
C THR A 317 -12.96 10.39 20.77
N GLU A 318 -12.46 11.61 20.69
CA GLU A 318 -12.94 12.65 19.79
C GLU A 318 -12.52 12.34 18.35
N LEU A 319 -13.49 12.22 17.43
CA LEU A 319 -13.24 12.04 16.01
C LEU A 319 -13.53 13.34 15.26
N THR A 320 -12.55 13.79 14.49
CA THR A 320 -12.68 14.97 13.63
C THR A 320 -13.01 14.53 12.21
N LEU A 321 -14.09 15.08 11.67
CA LEU A 321 -14.54 14.87 10.30
C LEU A 321 -14.51 16.21 9.56
N MET A 322 -13.76 16.27 8.47
CA MET A 322 -13.67 17.44 7.62
C MET A 322 -14.80 17.44 6.59
N ARG A 323 -15.29 18.62 6.23
CA ARG A 323 -16.11 18.79 5.03
C ARG A 323 -15.59 19.91 4.17
N ASN A 324 -15.67 19.66 2.88
CA ASN A 324 -15.36 20.67 1.88
C ASN A 324 -16.49 21.71 1.85
N LEU A 325 -16.14 22.99 2.07
CA LEU A 325 -17.08 24.11 1.99
C LEU A 325 -17.18 24.65 0.56
N SER A 326 -16.27 24.25 -0.32
CA SER A 326 -16.22 24.61 -1.72
C SER A 326 -16.44 23.38 -2.59
N PRO A 327 -17.23 23.42 -3.67
CA PRO A 327 -17.42 22.26 -4.55
C PRO A 327 -16.21 21.93 -5.42
N ASP A 328 -15.00 22.43 -5.10
CA ASP A 328 -13.80 22.17 -5.91
C ASP A 328 -13.47 20.65 -5.89
N PRO A 329 -13.62 19.96 -7.03
CA PRO A 329 -13.60 18.51 -7.07
C PRO A 329 -12.19 17.91 -7.21
N GLU A 330 -11.12 18.71 -7.30
CA GLU A 330 -9.78 18.25 -7.73
C GLU A 330 -8.68 18.41 -6.67
N LEU A 331 -9.01 18.07 -5.42
CA LEU A 331 -8.12 18.29 -4.28
C LEU A 331 -6.89 17.37 -4.27
N GLY A 332 -6.99 16.22 -4.92
CA GLY A 332 -5.92 15.21 -4.94
C GLY A 332 -5.63 14.61 -3.57
N GLY A 333 -4.56 13.83 -3.49
CA GLY A 333 -4.04 13.27 -2.24
C GLY A 333 -4.91 12.20 -1.57
N ILE A 334 -5.87 11.60 -2.27
CA ILE A 334 -6.70 10.51 -1.70
C ILE A 334 -5.80 9.30 -1.41
N VAL A 335 -5.78 8.84 -0.16
CA VAL A 335 -5.07 7.62 0.25
C VAL A 335 -6.04 6.51 0.68
N SER A 336 -7.28 6.87 1.01
CA SER A 336 -8.38 5.93 1.26
C SER A 336 -9.73 6.50 0.82
N ALA A 337 -10.64 5.66 0.33
CA ALA A 337 -12.01 6.02 0.02
C ALA A 337 -12.98 4.91 0.48
N THR A 338 -13.87 5.20 1.42
CA THR A 338 -14.84 4.26 1.97
C THR A 338 -16.26 4.72 1.66
N LEU A 339 -17.01 3.88 0.94
CA LEU A 339 -18.44 4.04 0.71
C LEU A 339 -19.23 3.39 1.85
N VAL A 340 -19.89 4.21 2.65
CA VAL A 340 -20.75 3.79 3.77
C VAL A 340 -22.19 3.73 3.29
N VAL A 341 -22.70 2.53 3.08
CA VAL A 341 -24.05 2.28 2.53
C VAL A 341 -25.08 2.30 3.67
N GLY A 342 -25.99 3.27 3.62
CA GLY A 342 -27.08 3.36 4.59
C GLY A 342 -28.03 2.17 4.47
N LEU A 343 -28.68 1.82 5.58
CA LEU A 343 -29.64 0.72 5.64
C LEU A 343 -31.06 1.28 5.75
N ALA A 344 -32.06 0.41 5.63
CA ALA A 344 -33.43 0.78 5.93
C ALA A 344 -33.55 1.22 7.41
N PRO A 345 -34.30 2.28 7.75
CA PRO A 345 -34.38 2.81 9.13
C PRO A 345 -34.88 1.81 10.17
N ASN A 346 -35.62 0.78 9.74
CA ASN A 346 -36.13 -0.29 10.59
C ASN A 346 -35.12 -1.43 10.81
N THR A 347 -33.92 -1.36 10.22
CA THR A 347 -32.86 -2.33 10.45
C THR A 347 -32.31 -2.13 11.87
N LEU A 348 -32.41 -3.15 12.71
CA LEU A 348 -31.95 -3.09 14.11
C LEU A 348 -30.44 -3.23 14.16
N TRP A 349 -29.94 -4.44 13.90
CA TRP A 349 -28.51 -4.75 13.87
C TRP A 349 -28.26 -5.96 12.96
N PRO A 350 -27.54 -5.79 11.84
CA PRO A 350 -27.32 -6.87 10.89
C PRO A 350 -26.22 -7.83 11.38
N LYS A 351 -26.46 -9.13 11.18
CA LYS A 351 -25.43 -10.16 11.35
C LYS A 351 -24.33 -10.00 10.30
N CYS A 352 -23.16 -10.55 10.60
CA CYS A 352 -22.07 -10.59 9.63
C CYS A 352 -22.42 -11.56 8.48
N GLY A 353 -22.22 -11.11 7.24
CA GLY A 353 -22.59 -11.80 6.01
C GLY A 353 -24.02 -11.52 5.53
N ALA A 354 -24.79 -10.67 6.21
CA ALA A 354 -26.20 -10.43 5.89
C ALA A 354 -26.40 -9.74 4.51
N PHE A 355 -25.44 -8.94 4.07
CA PHE A 355 -25.53 -8.11 2.87
C PHE A 355 -24.49 -8.44 1.80
N ILE A 356 -23.38 -9.10 2.14
CA ILE A 356 -22.22 -9.29 1.25
C ILE A 356 -22.58 -9.87 -0.14
N ASP A 357 -23.58 -10.74 -0.21
CA ASP A 357 -24.07 -11.38 -1.44
C ASP A 357 -25.29 -10.70 -2.07
N GLY A 358 -25.86 -9.70 -1.40
CA GLY A 358 -27.06 -8.97 -1.79
C GLY A 358 -26.86 -8.07 -3.00
N ALA A 359 -27.96 -7.79 -3.71
CA ALA A 359 -27.95 -6.93 -4.89
C ALA A 359 -27.51 -5.49 -4.58
N VAL A 360 -27.90 -4.95 -3.42
CA VAL A 360 -27.51 -3.60 -2.97
C VAL A 360 -25.99 -3.52 -2.77
N PHE A 361 -25.42 -4.47 -2.03
CA PHE A 361 -23.97 -4.49 -1.77
C PHE A 361 -23.20 -4.58 -3.09
N LYS A 362 -23.59 -5.50 -3.99
CA LYS A 362 -22.96 -5.65 -5.32
C LYS A 362 -23.06 -4.39 -6.18
N ALA A 363 -24.17 -3.65 -6.10
CA ALA A 363 -24.33 -2.39 -6.81
C ALA A 363 -23.44 -1.28 -6.23
N ALA A 364 -23.36 -1.17 -4.90
CA ALA A 364 -22.46 -0.24 -4.22
C ALA A 364 -20.98 -0.56 -4.51
N ASP A 365 -20.64 -1.85 -4.51
CA ASP A 365 -19.33 -2.40 -4.87
C ASP A 365 -18.90 -1.97 -6.29
N ALA A 366 -19.78 -2.18 -7.27
CA ALA A 366 -19.54 -1.72 -8.64
C ALA A 366 -19.40 -0.19 -8.73
N ALA A 367 -20.26 0.56 -8.02
CA ALA A 367 -20.22 2.02 -8.04
C ALA A 367 -18.94 2.58 -7.41
N LEU A 368 -18.42 1.95 -6.35
CA LEU A 368 -17.13 2.33 -5.76
C LEU A 368 -15.97 2.02 -6.71
N VAL A 369 -15.98 0.86 -7.39
CA VAL A 369 -14.94 0.52 -8.38
C VAL A 369 -14.92 1.54 -9.52
N GLU A 370 -16.08 1.96 -10.03
CA GLU A 370 -16.16 3.02 -11.04
C GLU A 370 -15.70 4.38 -10.50
N TYR A 371 -16.04 4.71 -9.25
CA TYR A 371 -15.50 5.90 -8.59
C TYR A 371 -13.98 5.85 -8.44
N ALA A 372 -13.40 4.70 -8.10
CA ALA A 372 -11.96 4.52 -8.00
C ALA A 372 -11.26 4.71 -9.35
N LYS A 373 -11.81 4.16 -10.43
CA LYS A 373 -11.34 4.44 -11.80
C LYS A 373 -11.41 5.92 -12.14
N LYS A 374 -12.49 6.60 -11.73
CA LYS A 374 -12.66 8.04 -11.93
C LYS A 374 -11.56 8.82 -11.21
N ILE A 375 -11.31 8.58 -9.91
CA ILE A 375 -10.23 9.21 -9.13
C ILE A 375 -8.89 9.09 -9.86
N TYR A 376 -8.59 7.89 -10.35
CA TYR A 376 -7.36 7.64 -11.09
C TYR A 376 -7.32 8.44 -12.40
N SER A 377 -8.38 8.38 -13.20
CA SER A 377 -8.45 9.05 -14.51
C SER A 377 -8.38 10.59 -14.42
N THR A 378 -8.83 11.17 -13.30
CA THR A 378 -8.74 12.61 -13.01
C THR A 378 -7.42 13.00 -12.32
N GLY A 379 -6.53 12.04 -12.10
CA GLY A 379 -5.22 12.28 -11.47
C GLY A 379 -5.28 12.69 -10.00
N GLN A 380 -6.40 12.40 -9.31
CA GLN A 380 -6.55 12.74 -7.89
C GLN A 380 -5.79 11.79 -6.97
N SER A 381 -5.62 10.54 -7.39
CA SER A 381 -4.73 9.58 -6.73
C SER A 381 -4.42 8.42 -7.66
N TYR A 382 -3.19 7.90 -7.54
CA TYR A 382 -2.71 6.75 -8.31
C TYR A 382 -2.61 5.49 -7.46
N THR A 383 -2.49 5.62 -6.14
CA THR A 383 -2.41 4.49 -5.21
C THR A 383 -3.21 4.79 -3.95
N PHE A 384 -4.24 4.01 -3.68
CA PHE A 384 -5.10 4.17 -2.50
C PHE A 384 -5.87 2.89 -2.18
N LYS A 385 -6.40 2.78 -0.95
CA LYS A 385 -7.36 1.73 -0.57
C LYS A 385 -8.79 2.22 -0.80
N ALA A 386 -9.66 1.37 -1.33
CA ALA A 386 -11.08 1.66 -1.49
C ALA A 386 -11.91 0.61 -0.74
N ALA A 387 -12.95 1.00 0.00
CA ALA A 387 -13.78 0.03 0.71
C ALA A 387 -15.28 0.31 0.57
N VAL A 388 -16.09 -0.75 0.46
CA VAL A 388 -17.55 -0.66 0.68
C VAL A 388 -17.84 -1.23 2.05
N ALA A 389 -18.61 -0.50 2.85
CA ALA A 389 -19.12 -0.94 4.14
C ALA A 389 -20.65 -0.85 4.15
N MET A 390 -21.32 -1.95 4.50
CA MET A 390 -22.78 -2.03 4.61
C MET A 390 -23.14 -2.99 5.74
N GLY A 391 -23.70 -2.49 6.84
CA GLY A 391 -23.89 -3.35 8.00
C GLY A 391 -22.55 -3.75 8.63
N ALA A 392 -22.43 -5.01 9.03
CA ALA A 392 -21.18 -5.60 9.49
C ALA A 392 -20.31 -6.15 8.33
N ASP A 393 -20.75 -5.97 7.08
CA ASP A 393 -20.05 -6.45 5.90
C ASP A 393 -19.15 -5.38 5.30
N ARG A 394 -17.97 -5.80 4.86
CA ARG A 394 -16.98 -4.94 4.22
C ARG A 394 -16.30 -5.67 3.06
N LYS A 395 -15.98 -4.93 2.02
CA LYS A 395 -14.99 -5.32 1.01
C LYS A 395 -13.96 -4.22 0.87
N VAL A 396 -12.70 -4.61 0.74
CA VAL A 396 -11.59 -3.69 0.54
C VAL A 396 -10.89 -4.00 -0.76
N TYR A 397 -10.49 -2.95 -1.45
CA TYR A 397 -9.73 -2.97 -2.67
C TYR A 397 -8.47 -2.16 -2.47
N LYS A 398 -7.43 -2.61 -3.17
CA LYS A 398 -6.22 -1.84 -3.40
C LYS A 398 -6.25 -1.37 -4.84
N VAL A 399 -6.12 -0.07 -5.02
CA VAL A 399 -6.05 0.58 -6.33
C VAL A 399 -4.62 0.98 -6.56
N VAL A 400 -4.01 0.50 -7.64
CA VAL A 400 -2.65 0.83 -8.05
C VAL A 400 -2.68 1.21 -9.51
N GLY A 401 -2.22 2.40 -9.81
CA GLY A 401 -2.13 2.94 -11.14
C GLY A 401 -0.78 3.58 -11.39
N ASN A 402 -0.62 4.11 -12.60
CA ASN A 402 0.62 4.75 -13.01
C ASN A 402 0.59 6.22 -12.64
N SER A 403 1.54 6.66 -11.80
CA SER A 403 1.71 8.09 -11.54
C SER A 403 2.33 8.78 -12.76
N PRO A 404 1.82 9.95 -13.20
CA PRO A 404 2.44 10.78 -14.23
C PRO A 404 3.72 11.45 -13.74
N ASP A 405 3.98 11.43 -12.42
CA ASP A 405 5.22 11.96 -11.85
C ASP A 405 6.44 11.06 -12.16
N PHE A 406 6.22 9.93 -12.85
CA PHE A 406 7.24 8.96 -13.21
C PHE A 406 7.45 8.78 -14.74
N PRO A 407 8.62 9.15 -15.30
CA PRO A 407 9.58 10.13 -14.79
C PRO A 407 9.50 11.44 -15.60
N TYR A 408 9.71 12.53 -14.88
CA TYR A 408 9.86 13.92 -15.30
C TYR A 408 10.01 14.25 -16.81
N LYS A 409 8.89 14.36 -17.54
CA LYS A 409 8.42 15.62 -18.19
C LYS A 409 6.89 15.59 -18.37
N PRO A 410 6.11 16.46 -17.71
CA PRO A 410 4.94 16.97 -18.40
C PRO A 410 5.48 17.79 -19.58
N LYS A 411 5.32 17.30 -20.82
CA LYS A 411 5.14 18.23 -21.92
C LYS A 411 4.04 19.16 -21.45
N GLN A 412 4.36 20.44 -21.27
CA GLN A 412 3.33 21.45 -21.15
C GLN A 412 2.42 21.24 -22.36
N VAL A 413 1.22 20.70 -22.12
CA VAL A 413 0.13 20.86 -23.07
C VAL A 413 -0.22 22.34 -22.98
N LYS A 414 0.57 23.16 -23.68
CA LYS A 414 0.05 24.40 -24.23
C LYS A 414 -1.14 23.95 -25.07
N ASP A 415 -2.32 24.40 -24.66
CA ASP A 415 -3.62 24.17 -25.33
C ASP A 415 -4.50 23.06 -24.76
N GLN A 416 -4.56 22.88 -23.44
CA GLN A 416 -5.86 22.54 -22.85
C GLN A 416 -6.66 23.84 -22.65
N PRO A 417 -7.84 23.99 -23.26
CA PRO A 417 -8.70 25.12 -22.99
C PRO A 417 -9.02 25.10 -21.49
N LYS A 418 -8.70 26.22 -20.81
CA LYS A 418 -9.18 26.47 -19.44
C LYS A 418 -10.66 26.08 -19.39
N PRO A 419 -11.09 25.18 -18.48
CA PRO A 419 -12.51 24.96 -18.28
C PRO A 419 -13.11 26.33 -17.96
N VAL A 420 -14.00 26.78 -18.83
CA VAL A 420 -14.78 27.99 -18.61
C VAL A 420 -15.57 27.71 -17.35
N ALA A 421 -15.17 28.32 -16.24
CA ALA A 421 -15.93 28.30 -15.00
C ALA A 421 -17.32 28.85 -15.32
N SER A 422 -18.27 27.94 -15.48
CA SER A 422 -19.66 28.30 -15.70
C SER A 422 -20.31 28.55 -14.35
N ARG A 423 -20.81 29.79 -14.23
CA ARG A 423 -21.82 30.32 -13.30
C ARG A 423 -21.33 30.92 -11.98
N GLU A 424 -21.48 32.25 -11.94
CA GLU A 424 -22.03 32.98 -10.81
C GLU A 424 -23.23 32.21 -10.22
N SER A 425 -23.01 31.52 -9.11
CA SER A 425 -24.08 31.18 -8.16
C SER A 425 -24.19 32.35 -7.18
N SER A 426 -25.38 32.92 -7.08
CA SER A 426 -25.73 33.97 -6.13
C SER A 426 -25.33 33.60 -4.69
N GLU A 427 -24.79 34.57 -3.95
CA GLU A 427 -24.36 34.48 -2.54
C GLU A 427 -25.46 34.06 -1.54
N ASP A 428 -26.71 33.87 -1.98
CA ASP A 428 -27.88 33.62 -1.13
C ASP A 428 -28.45 32.18 -1.20
N ASP A 429 -27.85 31.27 -1.95
CA ASP A 429 -28.17 29.84 -1.77
C ASP A 429 -27.52 29.38 -0.46
N LYS A 430 -28.29 29.50 0.63
CA LYS A 430 -27.98 28.93 1.94
C LYS A 430 -27.38 27.55 1.73
N ARG A 431 -26.13 27.39 2.16
CA ARG A 431 -25.35 26.16 2.24
C ARG A 431 -26.15 25.10 3.02
N GLN A 432 -27.12 24.46 2.37
CA GLN A 432 -27.84 23.32 2.90
C GLN A 432 -26.94 22.12 2.67
N TYR A 433 -26.08 21.86 3.64
CA TYR A 433 -25.42 20.57 3.73
C TYR A 433 -26.52 19.52 3.84
N THR A 434 -26.51 18.50 2.96
CA THR A 434 -27.24 17.26 3.23
C THR A 434 -26.81 16.78 4.61
N SER A 435 -27.75 16.81 5.55
CA SER A 435 -27.48 16.62 6.97
C SER A 435 -27.03 15.19 7.24
N LEU A 436 -26.12 15.00 8.22
CA LEU A 436 -25.84 13.68 8.79
C LEU A 436 -27.01 13.15 9.64
N GLU A 437 -28.14 13.88 9.71
CA GLU A 437 -29.41 13.41 10.27
C GLU A 437 -29.80 12.01 9.79
N ALA A 438 -29.50 11.68 8.53
CA ALA A 438 -29.68 10.36 7.95
C ALA A 438 -28.97 9.23 8.74
N PHE A 439 -27.84 9.55 9.38
CA PHE A 439 -27.06 8.65 10.22
C PHE A 439 -27.26 8.95 11.71
N SER A 440 -28.17 9.86 12.09
CA SER A 440 -28.39 10.28 13.48
C SER A 440 -27.12 10.70 14.24
N VAL A 441 -26.08 11.16 13.52
CA VAL A 441 -24.84 11.68 14.12
C VAL A 441 -24.99 13.19 14.29
N SER A 442 -24.77 13.68 15.52
CA SER A 442 -24.66 15.13 15.75
C SER A 442 -23.22 15.58 15.48
N ILE A 443 -23.11 16.74 14.84
CA ILE A 443 -21.84 17.37 14.54
C ILE A 443 -21.78 18.76 15.18
N GLU A 444 -20.69 19.03 15.88
CA GLU A 444 -20.39 20.37 16.37
C GLU A 444 -19.25 20.95 15.53
N GLU A 445 -19.50 22.09 14.90
CA GLU A 445 -18.48 22.82 14.15
C GLU A 445 -17.43 23.37 15.13
N ILE A 446 -16.17 23.04 14.88
CA ILE A 446 -15.05 23.57 15.65
C ILE A 446 -14.85 25.04 15.26
N LYS A 447 -15.34 25.96 16.09
CA LYS A 447 -15.14 27.40 15.89
C LYS A 447 -13.70 27.78 16.29
N GLY A 448 -12.80 27.86 15.31
CA GLY A 448 -11.43 28.31 15.46
C GLY A 448 -10.67 28.25 14.14
N GLU A 449 -9.60 29.05 13.98
CA GLU A 449 -8.68 28.86 12.85
C GLU A 449 -8.06 27.47 12.99
N ILE A 450 -8.34 26.57 12.04
CA ILE A 450 -7.60 25.32 11.91
C ILE A 450 -6.12 25.73 11.80
N PRO A 451 -5.23 25.23 12.69
CA PRO A 451 -3.82 25.55 12.60
C PRO A 451 -3.35 25.22 11.19
N LYS A 452 -3.03 26.24 10.40
CA LYS A 452 -2.36 26.03 9.13
C LYS A 452 -1.03 25.40 9.51
N GLU A 453 -0.88 24.10 9.30
CA GLU A 453 0.44 23.48 9.34
C GLU A 453 1.27 24.24 8.32
N THR A 454 2.15 25.11 8.82
CA THR A 454 3.17 25.73 7.98
C THR A 454 3.99 24.58 7.45
N SER A 455 3.82 24.27 6.16
CA SER A 455 4.74 23.47 5.36
C SER A 455 6.08 24.22 5.33
N GLY A 456 6.79 24.16 6.44
CA GLY A 456 8.12 24.69 6.63
C GLY A 456 9.08 23.53 6.56
N ARG A 457 9.84 23.43 5.46
CA ARG A 457 11.17 22.83 5.50
C ARG A 457 12.05 23.70 6.43
N GLY A 458 11.89 23.52 7.73
CA GLY A 458 12.81 24.04 8.73
C GLY A 458 13.90 23.01 8.98
N GLN A 459 15.14 23.30 8.58
CA GLN A 459 16.30 22.60 9.13
C GLN A 459 16.32 22.78 10.65
N PRO A 460 16.66 21.76 11.45
CA PRO A 460 16.88 21.96 12.86
C PRO A 460 18.18 22.74 13.07
N GLU A 461 18.07 23.96 13.60
CA GLU A 461 19.20 24.63 14.23
C GLU A 461 19.61 23.82 15.45
N THR A 462 20.86 23.36 15.43
CA THR A 462 21.52 22.68 16.54
C THR A 462 21.81 23.68 17.67
N THR A 463 21.13 23.54 18.81
CA THR A 463 21.65 24.02 20.08
C THR A 463 22.21 22.84 20.86
N ASN A 464 23.53 22.85 21.02
CA ASN A 464 24.29 22.01 21.94
C ASN A 464 23.83 22.28 23.37
N ASP A 465 23.36 21.26 24.07
CA ASP A 465 23.55 21.20 25.52
C ASP A 465 23.91 19.77 25.95
N VAL A 466 25.01 19.74 26.68
CA VAL A 466 25.74 18.60 27.20
C VAL A 466 24.96 18.01 28.38
N VAL A 467 24.58 16.75 28.30
CA VAL A 467 24.24 15.96 29.50
C VAL A 467 24.92 14.59 29.40
N GLU A 468 25.68 14.29 30.45
CA GLU A 468 26.57 13.16 30.62
C GLU A 468 25.83 11.81 30.68
N ASN A 469 26.38 10.83 29.97
CA ASN A 469 26.11 9.40 30.19
C ASN A 469 26.72 8.92 31.51
N PRO A 470 26.13 7.87 32.12
CA PRO A 470 26.98 6.74 32.43
C PRO A 470 26.36 5.37 32.09
N SER A 471 27.14 4.64 31.28
CA SER A 471 27.57 3.24 31.44
C SER A 471 26.58 2.12 31.76
N LEU A 472 26.46 1.25 30.75
CA LEU A 472 26.30 -0.22 30.75
C LEU A 472 26.67 -1.00 32.03
N ALA A 473 25.82 -1.99 32.36
CA ALA A 473 26.24 -3.31 32.85
C ALA A 473 25.17 -4.40 32.57
N GLU A 474 25.66 -5.62 32.41
CA GLU A 474 25.13 -6.85 31.79
C GLU A 474 24.00 -7.64 32.53
N PRO A 475 23.46 -8.71 31.90
CA PRO A 475 22.21 -9.37 32.30
C PRO A 475 22.41 -10.55 33.27
N ALA A 476 21.41 -10.80 34.12
CA ALA A 476 21.33 -11.98 34.97
C ALA A 476 20.17 -12.89 34.55
N LYS A 477 20.51 -14.15 34.26
CA LYS A 477 19.63 -15.31 34.24
C LYS A 477 19.26 -15.66 35.69
N ASP A 478 18.00 -16.04 35.95
CA ASP A 478 17.72 -17.27 36.70
C ASP A 478 16.24 -17.68 36.65
N ILE A 479 16.09 -19.01 36.67
CA ILE A 479 14.89 -19.83 36.57
C ILE A 479 14.42 -20.18 37.98
N ILE A 480 13.14 -19.98 38.34
CA ILE A 480 12.45 -20.88 39.29
C ILE A 480 10.98 -21.09 38.88
N LYS A 481 10.61 -22.38 38.86
CA LYS A 481 9.29 -22.98 38.66
C LYS A 481 8.37 -22.75 39.87
N HIS A 482 7.06 -22.53 39.66
CA HIS A 482 6.02 -23.15 40.49
C HIS A 482 4.72 -23.36 39.70
N LYS A 483 4.14 -24.55 39.89
CA LYS A 483 2.87 -25.07 39.35
C LYS A 483 1.69 -24.74 40.31
N PRO A 484 0.42 -24.95 39.91
CA PRO A 484 -0.74 -24.14 40.30
C PRO A 484 -1.51 -24.69 41.51
N SER A 485 -2.40 -23.87 42.06
CA SER A 485 -3.50 -24.32 42.92
C SER A 485 -4.82 -23.71 42.46
N ASP A 486 -5.80 -24.57 42.24
CA ASP A 486 -7.22 -24.27 42.07
C ASP A 486 -7.85 -23.79 43.40
N ASN A 487 -8.68 -22.73 43.36
CA ASN A 487 -10.13 -22.78 43.65
C ASN A 487 -10.76 -21.38 43.91
N ASP A 488 -11.82 -21.14 43.14
CA ASP A 488 -13.13 -20.50 43.43
C ASP A 488 -13.36 -19.03 43.86
N LEU A 489 -14.08 -18.35 42.96
CA LEU A 489 -15.31 -17.53 43.10
C LEU A 489 -15.31 -16.28 44.03
N THR A 490 -15.38 -15.08 43.44
CA THR A 490 -16.65 -14.35 43.17
C THR A 490 -16.42 -13.00 42.45
N GLN A 491 -17.30 -12.73 41.48
CA GLN A 491 -17.76 -11.46 40.88
C GLN A 491 -17.02 -10.16 41.22
N THR A 492 -16.53 -9.46 40.19
CA THR A 492 -16.90 -8.06 39.89
C THR A 492 -16.72 -7.83 38.39
N ALA A 493 -17.77 -7.36 37.73
CA ALA A 493 -17.77 -7.00 36.32
C ALA A 493 -16.91 -5.75 36.09
N GLN A 494 -15.99 -5.81 35.12
CA GLN A 494 -15.47 -4.64 34.40
C GLN A 494 -15.04 -5.10 33.01
N SER A 495 -15.80 -4.64 32.02
CA SER A 495 -15.63 -4.91 30.60
C SER A 495 -14.23 -4.54 30.14
N THR A 496 -13.59 -5.52 29.51
CA THR A 496 -12.24 -5.42 28.96
C THR A 496 -12.32 -4.97 27.52
N GLN A 497 -11.44 -4.02 27.18
CA GLN A 497 -10.90 -3.76 25.85
C GLN A 497 -10.72 -5.05 25.04
N ILE A 498 -11.11 -5.07 23.77
CA ILE A 498 -10.42 -5.74 22.64
C ILE A 498 -11.11 -5.24 21.36
N LEU A 499 -10.40 -4.44 20.56
CA LEU A 499 -10.70 -4.26 19.13
C LEU A 499 -9.50 -3.60 18.43
N VAL A 500 -8.43 -4.36 18.25
CA VAL A 500 -7.48 -4.21 17.13
C VAL A 500 -6.96 -5.62 16.79
N ALA A 501 -7.40 -6.14 15.66
CA ALA A 501 -6.74 -7.18 14.89
C ALA A 501 -6.82 -6.76 13.42
#